data_AF-A0A934YGJ7-F1
#
_entry.id   AF-A0A934YGJ7-F1
#
_cell.length_a   1.000
_cell.length_b   1.000
_cell.length_c   1.000
_cell.angle_alpha   90.00
_cell.angle_beta   90.00
_cell.angle_gamma   90.00
#
_symmetry.space_group_name_H-M   'P 1'
#
loop_
_entity.id
_entity.type
_entity.pdbx_description
1 polymer ?
#
loop_
_entity_poly.entity_id
_entity_poly.type
_entity_poly.pdbx_seq_one_letter_code
_entity_poly.pdbx_strand_id
1 'polypeptide(L)'
;MQKFFLLFLTILFSSQIALSQETAAFKWQPVSKNQLLQKGFANDQNVPINNLFKVDFESLNQTLLNYDINDKSALIIDMPVLNGKTEKYELTNSSIMEAPLQNKYPSLRTFMLRSITDRSIQGRLAVTPEGLSAIIDIDGFEVLINKVSKKDNDHYAVFKLVEDLIGSDKLTPMACGAHIEDIPMVEPAAADALNIRGNEITMMHFRVGIATTSSFGEEIGSTSVEATLAKVVQVMNNVNLRYNKDHAMQLDLIANEDKLIYVPGTTDFFYNTRQWWSTIGSESSLL
;
A
#
# COMPACT_ATOMS: atom_id res chain seq x y z
N MET A 1 -19.22 -38.58 -47.66
CA MET A 1 -19.35 -37.11 -47.51
C MET A 1 -19.80 -36.65 -46.13
N GLN A 2 -20.55 -37.43 -45.34
CA GLN A 2 -20.94 -37.07 -43.95
C GLN A 2 -19.78 -36.94 -42.94
N LYS A 3 -18.69 -37.71 -43.11
CA LYS A 3 -17.54 -37.67 -42.18
C LYS A 3 -16.69 -36.39 -42.31
N PHE A 4 -16.73 -35.72 -43.46
CA PHE A 4 -16.00 -34.46 -43.67
C PHE A 4 -16.78 -33.25 -43.09
N PHE A 5 -18.10 -33.36 -43.01
CA PHE A 5 -18.98 -32.31 -42.45
C PHE A 5 -18.87 -32.23 -40.91
N LEU A 6 -18.69 -33.36 -40.24
CA LEU A 6 -18.48 -33.43 -38.78
C LEU A 6 -17.12 -32.85 -38.33
N LEU A 7 -16.11 -32.87 -39.20
CA LEU A 7 -14.79 -32.32 -38.92
C LEU A 7 -14.75 -30.79 -39.08
N PHE A 8 -15.62 -30.23 -39.92
CA PHE A 8 -15.75 -28.78 -40.08
C PHE A 8 -16.58 -28.14 -38.95
N LEU A 9 -17.54 -28.88 -38.37
CA LEU A 9 -18.39 -28.40 -37.28
C LEU A 9 -17.66 -28.35 -35.92
N THR A 10 -16.60 -29.15 -35.75
CA THR A 10 -15.80 -29.19 -34.51
C THR A 10 -14.71 -28.09 -34.46
N ILE A 11 -14.23 -27.61 -35.61
CA ILE A 11 -13.24 -26.52 -35.67
C ILE A 11 -13.87 -25.16 -35.34
N LEU A 12 -15.15 -24.95 -35.67
CA LEU A 12 -15.88 -23.71 -35.37
C LEU A 12 -16.24 -23.51 -33.88
N PHE A 13 -16.09 -24.53 -33.03
CA PHE A 13 -16.35 -24.43 -31.58
C PHE A 13 -15.09 -24.20 -30.74
N SER A 14 -13.89 -24.23 -31.35
CA SER A 14 -12.62 -24.16 -30.61
C SER A 14 -11.99 -22.76 -30.52
N SER A 15 -12.56 -21.75 -31.18
CA SER A 15 -11.98 -20.40 -31.25
C SER A 15 -12.59 -19.37 -30.28
N GLN A 16 -13.32 -19.80 -29.25
CA GLN A 16 -13.98 -18.90 -28.29
C GLN A 16 -13.47 -19.06 -26.84
N ILE A 17 -12.27 -19.62 -26.64
CA ILE A 17 -11.55 -19.43 -25.37
C ILE A 17 -10.81 -18.10 -25.47
N ALA A 18 -11.56 -17.00 -25.54
CA ALA A 18 -11.03 -15.72 -25.11
C ALA A 18 -10.92 -15.82 -23.59
N LEU A 19 -9.71 -15.77 -23.05
CA LEU A 19 -9.52 -15.37 -21.66
C LEU A 19 -10.21 -14.02 -21.50
N SER A 20 -11.40 -14.00 -20.91
CA SER A 20 -12.07 -12.76 -20.55
C SER A 20 -11.28 -12.13 -19.41
N GLN A 21 -10.31 -11.27 -19.74
CA GLN A 21 -9.75 -10.36 -18.75
C GLN A 21 -10.83 -9.33 -18.45
N GLU A 22 -11.44 -9.44 -17.28
CA GLU A 22 -12.38 -8.44 -16.79
C GLU A 22 -11.63 -7.11 -16.66
N THR A 23 -12.07 -6.12 -17.44
CA THR A 23 -11.51 -4.77 -17.38
C THR A 23 -12.44 -3.94 -16.53
N ALA A 24 -12.01 -3.61 -15.31
CA ALA A 24 -12.70 -2.65 -14.46
C ALA A 24 -12.21 -1.25 -14.84
N ALA A 25 -12.95 -0.57 -15.71
CA ALA A 25 -12.61 0.77 -16.14
C ALA A 25 -13.01 1.81 -15.06
N PHE A 26 -12.11 2.08 -14.13
CA PHE A 26 -12.25 3.19 -13.19
C PHE A 26 -12.08 4.52 -13.94
N LYS A 27 -13.14 5.33 -13.98
CA LYS A 27 -13.18 6.57 -14.76
C LYS A 27 -12.54 7.72 -13.98
N TRP A 28 -11.21 7.73 -13.90
CA TRP A 28 -10.47 8.86 -13.36
C TRP A 28 -10.62 10.09 -14.26
N GLN A 29 -11.00 11.22 -13.67
CA GLN A 29 -11.20 12.49 -14.36
C GLN A 29 -10.29 13.55 -13.78
N PRO A 30 -9.52 14.30 -14.59
CA PRO A 30 -8.68 15.37 -14.08
C PRO A 30 -9.55 16.48 -13.47
N VAL A 31 -9.09 17.04 -12.35
CA VAL A 31 -9.76 18.10 -11.60
C VAL A 31 -8.86 19.33 -11.51
N SER A 32 -9.46 20.52 -11.57
CA SER A 32 -8.69 21.75 -11.40
C SER A 32 -8.46 22.07 -9.93
N LYS A 33 -7.30 22.65 -9.61
CA LYS A 33 -6.97 23.11 -8.26
C LYS A 33 -8.05 24.04 -7.67
N ASN A 34 -8.61 24.94 -8.49
CA ASN A 34 -9.65 25.87 -8.05
C ASN A 34 -10.90 25.17 -7.53
N GLN A 35 -11.30 24.03 -8.11
CA GLN A 35 -12.45 23.26 -7.64
C GLN A 35 -12.21 22.66 -6.24
N LEU A 36 -10.98 22.21 -5.95
CA LEU A 36 -10.64 21.70 -4.60
C LEU A 36 -10.49 22.82 -3.57
N LEU A 37 -9.95 23.97 -3.97
CA LEU A 37 -9.83 25.14 -3.09
C LEU A 37 -11.22 25.64 -2.66
N GLN A 38 -12.20 25.66 -3.57
CA GLN A 38 -13.59 26.01 -3.24
C GLN A 38 -14.24 25.04 -2.25
N LYS A 39 -13.78 23.78 -2.21
CA LYS A 39 -14.21 22.77 -1.22
C LYS A 39 -13.47 22.88 0.13
N GLY A 40 -12.45 23.73 0.24
CA GLY A 40 -11.67 23.92 1.47
C GLY A 40 -10.65 22.82 1.77
N PHE A 41 -10.23 22.04 0.77
CA PHE A 41 -9.36 20.86 0.97
C PHE A 41 -7.86 21.17 1.04
N ALA A 42 -7.45 22.43 0.84
CA ALA A 42 -6.07 22.82 0.56
C ALA A 42 -5.01 22.39 1.59
N ASN A 43 -5.39 21.99 2.81
CA ASN A 43 -4.48 21.65 3.90
C ASN A 43 -4.95 20.46 4.76
N ASP A 44 -5.97 19.70 4.33
CA ASP A 44 -6.60 18.70 5.21
C ASP A 44 -5.72 17.45 5.43
N GLN A 45 -4.81 17.16 4.49
CA GLN A 45 -3.98 15.95 4.50
C GLN A 45 -2.47 16.18 4.28
N ASN A 46 -2.00 17.43 4.23
CA ASN A 46 -0.61 17.75 3.81
C ASN A 46 -0.22 17.10 2.47
N VAL A 47 -1.20 16.83 1.62
CA VAL A 47 -1.02 16.26 0.29
C VAL A 47 -0.83 17.40 -0.72
N PRO A 48 0.18 17.34 -1.60
CA PRO A 48 0.35 18.34 -2.65
C PRO A 48 -0.92 18.45 -3.52
N ILE A 49 -1.47 19.66 -3.62
CA ILE A 49 -2.68 19.92 -4.43
C ILE A 49 -2.34 20.19 -5.91
N ASN A 50 -1.57 19.27 -6.48
CA ASN A 50 -1.09 19.26 -7.87
C ASN A 50 -1.50 17.93 -8.51
N ASN A 51 -1.66 17.90 -9.84
CA ASN A 51 -2.04 16.71 -10.62
C ASN A 51 -3.20 15.90 -10.00
N LEU A 52 -4.39 16.50 -10.07
CA LEU A 52 -5.56 16.11 -9.30
C LEU A 52 -6.53 15.31 -10.14
N PHE A 53 -7.13 14.28 -9.54
CA PHE A 53 -8.13 13.45 -10.19
C PHE A 53 -9.33 13.20 -9.27
N LYS A 54 -10.47 12.93 -9.90
CA LYS A 54 -11.68 12.41 -9.28
C LYS A 54 -11.98 11.01 -9.81
N VAL A 55 -12.43 10.13 -8.93
CA VAL A 55 -13.03 8.84 -9.27
C VAL A 55 -14.32 8.64 -8.47
N ASP A 56 -15.24 7.82 -8.97
CA ASP A 56 -16.36 7.31 -8.18
C ASP A 56 -15.81 6.24 -7.24
N PHE A 57 -15.52 6.63 -6.00
CA PHE A 57 -14.90 5.72 -5.04
C PHE A 57 -15.84 4.62 -4.57
N GLU A 58 -17.14 4.88 -4.48
CA GLU A 58 -18.10 3.87 -4.06
C GLU A 58 -18.13 2.70 -5.07
N SER A 59 -18.26 3.02 -6.36
CA SER A 59 -18.19 2.01 -7.43
C SER A 59 -16.85 1.28 -7.44
N LEU A 60 -15.74 2.02 -7.32
CA LEU A 60 -14.39 1.43 -7.28
C LEU A 60 -14.22 0.46 -6.11
N ASN A 61 -14.62 0.89 -4.91
CA ASN A 61 -14.51 0.10 -3.69
C ASN A 61 -15.35 -1.18 -3.79
N GLN A 62 -16.59 -1.07 -4.27
CA GLN A 62 -17.44 -2.26 -4.48
C GLN A 62 -16.82 -3.25 -5.46
N THR A 63 -16.26 -2.78 -6.58
CA THR A 63 -15.54 -3.66 -7.53
C THR A 63 -14.39 -4.39 -6.86
N LEU A 64 -13.56 -3.69 -6.08
CA LEU A 64 -12.36 -4.28 -5.46
C LEU A 64 -12.67 -5.17 -4.25
N LEU A 65 -13.76 -4.90 -3.52
CA LEU A 65 -14.22 -5.78 -2.44
C LEU A 65 -14.78 -7.09 -2.99
N ASN A 66 -15.48 -7.04 -4.13
CA ASN A 66 -16.09 -8.21 -4.76
C ASN A 66 -15.11 -9.05 -5.59
N TYR A 67 -13.92 -8.52 -5.91
CA TYR A 67 -12.86 -9.28 -6.55
C TYR A 67 -12.43 -10.43 -5.63
N ASP A 68 -12.52 -11.67 -6.11
CA ASP A 68 -12.27 -12.87 -5.30
C ASP A 68 -10.80 -12.92 -4.88
N ILE A 69 -10.57 -13.18 -3.59
CA ILE A 69 -9.24 -13.31 -3.01
C ILE A 69 -8.45 -14.51 -3.52
N ASN A 70 -9.17 -15.54 -3.98
CA ASN A 70 -8.59 -16.76 -4.52
C ASN A 70 -8.43 -16.71 -6.04
N ASP A 71 -9.02 -15.70 -6.70
CA ASP A 71 -8.88 -15.57 -8.13
C ASP A 71 -7.46 -15.08 -8.47
N LYS A 72 -6.77 -15.91 -9.27
CA LYS A 72 -5.44 -15.59 -9.80
C LYS A 72 -5.53 -14.82 -11.12
N SER A 73 -6.74 -14.67 -11.67
CA SER A 73 -6.98 -13.87 -12.86
C SER A 73 -6.78 -12.41 -12.50
N ALA A 74 -5.90 -11.73 -13.20
CA ALA A 74 -5.64 -10.34 -12.89
C ALA A 74 -6.74 -9.43 -13.45
N LEU A 75 -7.17 -8.48 -12.62
CA LEU A 75 -8.10 -7.43 -13.01
C LEU A 75 -7.33 -6.30 -13.68
N ILE A 76 -7.74 -5.86 -14.88
CA ILE A 76 -7.12 -4.69 -15.51
C ILE A 76 -7.84 -3.44 -15.05
N ILE A 77 -7.09 -2.49 -14.48
CA ILE A 77 -7.60 -1.22 -13.98
C ILE A 77 -6.86 -0.04 -14.61
N ASP A 78 -7.54 1.10 -14.72
CA ASP A 78 -6.91 2.37 -15.08
C ASP A 78 -6.49 3.12 -13.81
N MET A 79 -5.27 3.63 -13.76
CA MET A 79 -4.73 4.42 -12.64
C MET A 79 -4.11 5.73 -13.15
N PRO A 80 -4.29 6.86 -12.44
CA PRO A 80 -3.69 8.12 -12.82
C PRO A 80 -2.17 8.11 -12.58
N VAL A 81 -1.42 8.80 -13.43
CA VAL A 81 0.05 8.92 -13.33
C VAL A 81 0.49 10.38 -13.39
N LEU A 82 1.79 10.64 -13.16
CA LEU A 82 2.36 11.99 -13.05
C LEU A 82 2.15 12.89 -14.29
N ASN A 83 1.95 12.31 -15.47
CA ASN A 83 1.78 13.07 -16.71
C ASN A 83 0.37 13.65 -16.92
N GLY A 84 -0.53 13.51 -15.94
CA GLY A 84 -1.91 13.99 -16.02
C GLY A 84 -2.88 13.07 -16.80
N LYS A 85 -2.42 11.89 -17.20
CA LYS A 85 -3.24 10.86 -17.86
C LYS A 85 -3.42 9.64 -16.96
N THR A 86 -4.16 8.67 -17.46
CA THR A 86 -4.28 7.34 -16.86
C THR A 86 -3.51 6.31 -17.66
N GLU A 87 -2.99 5.30 -16.96
CA GLU A 87 -2.33 4.14 -17.53
C GLU A 87 -2.95 2.86 -16.98
N LYS A 88 -2.79 1.75 -17.73
CA LYS A 88 -3.39 0.47 -17.38
C LYS A 88 -2.44 -0.38 -16.55
N TYR A 89 -2.98 -0.93 -15.47
CA TYR A 89 -2.28 -1.81 -14.57
C TYR A 89 -3.03 -3.13 -14.42
N GLU A 90 -2.24 -4.19 -14.38
CA GLU A 90 -2.65 -5.51 -13.91
C GLU A 90 -2.71 -5.47 -12.38
N LEU A 91 -3.89 -5.69 -11.81
CA LEU A 91 -4.14 -5.77 -10.38
C LEU A 91 -4.24 -7.24 -9.96
N THR A 92 -3.47 -7.62 -8.95
CA THR A 92 -3.50 -8.98 -8.37
C THR A 92 -3.65 -8.89 -6.86
N ASN A 93 -4.41 -9.80 -6.27
CA ASN A 93 -4.56 -9.83 -4.82
C ASN A 93 -3.21 -10.11 -4.14
N SER A 94 -2.87 -9.30 -3.13
CA SER A 94 -1.63 -9.45 -2.36
C SER A 94 -1.89 -8.93 -0.94
N SER A 95 -2.75 -9.64 -0.20
CA SER A 95 -3.02 -9.36 1.21
C SER A 95 -1.72 -9.31 2.01
N ILE A 96 -1.57 -8.27 2.83
CA ILE A 96 -0.51 -8.13 3.84
C ILE A 96 -1.01 -8.50 5.25
N MET A 97 -2.19 -9.10 5.35
CA MET A 97 -2.80 -9.53 6.61
C MET A 97 -2.94 -11.05 6.61
N GLU A 98 -2.61 -11.68 7.73
CA GLU A 98 -2.91 -13.09 7.95
C GLU A 98 -4.42 -13.35 7.80
N ALA A 99 -4.78 -14.55 7.33
CA ALA A 99 -6.16 -14.90 7.00
C ALA A 99 -7.20 -14.60 8.12
N PRO A 100 -6.94 -14.85 9.42
CA PRO A 100 -7.90 -14.50 10.46
C PRO A 100 -8.18 -12.99 10.56
N LEU A 101 -7.14 -12.16 10.40
CA LEU A 101 -7.27 -10.71 10.43
C LEU A 101 -7.99 -10.21 9.16
N GLN A 102 -7.61 -10.73 7.99
CA GLN A 102 -8.25 -10.39 6.73
C GLN A 102 -9.74 -10.76 6.70
N ASN A 103 -10.12 -11.90 7.29
CA ASN A 103 -11.52 -12.31 7.41
C ASN A 103 -12.32 -11.44 8.38
N LYS A 104 -11.66 -10.91 9.42
CA LYS A 104 -12.28 -10.00 10.40
C LYS A 104 -12.46 -8.59 9.84
N TYR A 105 -11.54 -8.14 8.98
CA TYR A 105 -11.56 -6.83 8.33
C TYR A 105 -11.58 -6.97 6.79
N PRO A 106 -12.66 -7.52 6.21
CA PRO A 106 -12.74 -7.77 4.76
C PRO A 106 -12.80 -6.49 3.92
N SER A 107 -13.12 -5.36 4.55
CA SER A 107 -13.13 -4.00 4.00
C SER A 107 -11.72 -3.46 3.73
N LEU A 108 -10.68 -4.03 4.34
CA LEU A 108 -9.28 -3.62 4.19
C LEU A 108 -8.62 -4.58 3.20
N ARG A 109 -8.33 -4.10 1.98
CA ARG A 109 -7.80 -4.92 0.89
C ARG A 109 -6.51 -4.33 0.35
N THR A 110 -5.55 -5.20 0.03
CA THR A 110 -4.27 -4.81 -0.55
C THR A 110 -3.96 -5.64 -1.79
N PHE A 111 -3.30 -5.00 -2.75
CA PHE A 111 -3.09 -5.54 -4.09
C PHE A 111 -1.69 -5.14 -4.59
N MET A 112 -1.16 -5.97 -5.48
CA MET A 112 0.00 -5.63 -6.30
C MET A 112 -0.48 -5.10 -7.65
N LEU A 113 0.14 -4.00 -8.07
CA LEU A 113 -0.01 -3.39 -9.38
C LEU A 113 1.20 -3.72 -10.24
N ARG A 114 0.97 -4.02 -11.52
CA ARG A 114 2.03 -4.12 -12.51
C ARG A 114 1.57 -3.51 -13.83
N SER A 115 2.33 -2.59 -14.39
CA SER A 115 1.93 -1.96 -15.66
C SER A 115 1.82 -3.00 -16.76
N ILE A 116 0.85 -2.83 -17.67
CA ILE A 116 0.69 -3.73 -18.82
C ILE A 116 1.62 -3.36 -19.99
N THR A 117 2.11 -2.12 -20.02
CA THR A 117 2.99 -1.61 -21.08
C THR A 117 4.46 -1.78 -20.73
N ASP A 118 4.81 -1.56 -19.47
CA ASP A 118 6.17 -1.74 -18.95
C ASP A 118 6.15 -2.58 -17.67
N ARG A 119 6.64 -3.81 -17.77
CA ARG A 119 6.60 -4.77 -16.65
C ARG A 119 7.62 -4.49 -15.55
N SER A 120 8.54 -3.54 -15.77
CA SER A 120 9.45 -3.06 -14.72
C SER A 120 8.75 -2.12 -13.74
N ILE A 121 7.65 -1.47 -14.17
CA ILE A 121 6.82 -0.62 -13.33
C ILE A 121 5.88 -1.48 -12.49
N GLN A 122 6.06 -1.41 -11.18
CA GLN A 122 5.28 -2.15 -10.20
C GLN A 122 4.86 -1.25 -9.05
N GLY A 123 3.77 -1.61 -8.39
CA GLY A 123 3.23 -0.82 -7.31
C GLY A 123 2.42 -1.66 -6.34
N ARG A 124 1.92 -1.01 -5.31
CA ARG A 124 0.98 -1.59 -4.36
C ARG A 124 -0.17 -0.63 -4.14
N LEU A 125 -1.36 -1.20 -3.96
CA LEU A 125 -2.62 -0.47 -3.79
C LEU A 125 -3.33 -1.01 -2.57
N ALA A 126 -3.83 -0.12 -1.73
CA ALA A 126 -4.66 -0.40 -0.58
C ALA A 126 -6.02 0.28 -0.76
N VAL A 127 -7.10 -0.45 -0.50
CA VAL A 127 -8.46 0.09 -0.43
C VAL A 127 -9.04 -0.21 0.93
N THR A 128 -9.62 0.82 1.53
CA THR A 128 -10.18 0.81 2.88
C THR A 128 -11.45 1.66 2.89
N PRO A 129 -12.32 1.59 3.92
CA PRO A 129 -13.45 2.52 4.04
C PRO A 129 -13.03 4.00 4.02
N GLU A 130 -11.80 4.28 4.43
CA GLU A 130 -11.19 5.61 4.45
C GLU A 130 -10.67 6.09 3.09
N GLY A 131 -10.83 5.30 2.03
CA GLY A 131 -10.37 5.63 0.67
C GLY A 131 -9.29 4.70 0.14
N LEU A 132 -8.80 5.06 -1.05
CA LEU A 132 -7.71 4.37 -1.75
C LEU A 132 -6.35 5.03 -1.42
N SER A 133 -5.30 4.21 -1.38
CA SER A 133 -3.92 4.67 -1.38
C SER A 133 -3.11 3.77 -2.29
N ALA A 134 -2.27 4.33 -3.15
CA ALA A 134 -1.36 3.54 -3.97
C ALA A 134 0.04 4.17 -3.99
N ILE A 135 1.03 3.30 -4.10
CA ILE A 135 2.43 3.66 -4.36
C ILE A 135 2.91 2.88 -5.59
N ILE A 136 3.57 3.55 -6.52
CA ILE A 136 4.06 2.95 -7.77
C ILE A 136 5.52 3.36 -7.93
N ASP A 137 6.39 2.38 -8.15
CA ASP A 137 7.78 2.61 -8.54
C ASP A 137 7.84 2.78 -10.07
N ILE A 138 8.19 3.99 -10.50
CA ILE A 138 8.35 4.37 -11.90
C ILE A 138 9.79 4.87 -12.06
N ASP A 139 10.63 4.09 -12.75
CA ASP A 139 12.03 4.44 -13.03
C ASP A 139 12.84 4.82 -11.77
N GLY A 140 12.55 4.16 -10.63
CA GLY A 140 13.21 4.43 -9.34
C GLY A 140 12.62 5.61 -8.55
N PHE A 141 11.59 6.28 -9.06
CA PHE A 141 10.80 7.25 -8.31
C PHE A 141 9.55 6.60 -7.73
N GLU A 142 9.28 6.89 -6.45
CA GLU A 142 8.05 6.46 -5.78
C GLU A 142 6.95 7.51 -5.99
N VAL A 143 5.92 7.13 -6.76
CA VAL A 143 4.75 7.95 -7.05
C VAL A 143 3.60 7.51 -6.17
N LEU A 144 3.04 8.44 -5.40
CA LEU A 144 1.90 8.24 -4.52
C LEU A 144 0.60 8.72 -5.16
N ILE A 145 -0.48 8.01 -4.86
CA ILE A 145 -1.86 8.37 -5.18
C ILE A 145 -2.64 8.33 -3.86
N ASN A 146 -2.94 9.50 -3.31
CA ASN A 146 -3.60 9.63 -2.00
C ASN A 146 -4.77 10.62 -2.06
N LYS A 147 -5.75 10.40 -1.18
CA LYS A 147 -6.87 11.33 -1.00
C LYS A 147 -6.39 12.71 -0.55
N VAL A 148 -7.04 13.75 -1.04
CA VAL A 148 -6.70 15.15 -0.68
C VAL A 148 -7.39 15.64 0.59
N SER A 149 -8.36 14.88 1.12
CA SER A 149 -9.23 15.28 2.23
C SER A 149 -9.62 14.08 3.08
N LYS A 150 -9.79 14.27 4.40
CA LYS A 150 -10.34 13.24 5.29
C LYS A 150 -11.82 12.99 5.04
N LYS A 151 -12.53 14.02 4.55
CA LYS A 151 -13.99 14.06 4.42
C LYS A 151 -14.50 13.66 3.03
N ASP A 152 -13.59 13.38 2.11
CA ASP A 152 -13.89 13.12 0.70
C ASP A 152 -13.02 11.96 0.21
N ASN A 153 -13.68 10.90 -0.26
CA ASN A 153 -13.03 9.71 -0.79
C ASN A 153 -12.94 9.71 -2.32
N ASP A 154 -13.42 10.75 -3.00
CA ASP A 154 -13.52 10.81 -4.45
C ASP A 154 -12.32 11.52 -5.11
N HIS A 155 -11.65 12.42 -4.38
CA HIS A 155 -10.59 13.28 -4.92
C HIS A 155 -9.21 12.86 -4.45
N TYR A 156 -8.29 12.74 -5.39
CA TYR A 156 -6.94 12.24 -5.20
C TYR A 156 -5.91 13.16 -5.85
N ALA A 157 -4.71 13.19 -5.29
CA ALA A 157 -3.55 13.80 -5.91
C ALA A 157 -2.53 12.72 -6.27
N VAL A 158 -1.80 12.94 -7.36
CA VAL A 158 -0.70 12.08 -7.81
C VAL A 158 0.60 12.86 -7.77
N PHE A 159 1.54 12.43 -6.92
CA PHE A 159 2.75 13.19 -6.62
C PHE A 159 3.92 12.26 -6.28
N LYS A 160 5.14 12.75 -6.41
CA LYS A 160 6.34 12.01 -6.02
C LYS A 160 6.54 12.09 -4.51
N LEU A 161 6.81 10.96 -3.85
CA LEU A 161 7.01 10.88 -2.40
C LEU A 161 8.12 11.83 -1.95
N VAL A 162 9.31 11.73 -2.55
CA VAL A 162 10.48 12.50 -2.11
C VAL A 162 10.38 13.95 -2.57
N GLU A 163 10.22 14.20 -3.88
CA GLU A 163 10.32 15.57 -4.42
C GLU A 163 9.18 16.50 -3.98
N ASP A 164 7.95 15.99 -3.87
CA ASP A 164 6.78 16.84 -3.64
C ASP A 164 6.39 16.96 -2.15
N LEU A 165 6.85 16.06 -1.27
CA LEU A 165 6.65 16.19 0.18
C LEU A 165 7.72 17.05 0.87
N ILE A 166 8.84 17.37 0.20
CA ILE A 166 9.92 18.22 0.74
C ILE A 166 9.48 19.69 0.97
N GLY A 167 8.22 20.04 0.68
CA GLY A 167 7.68 21.39 0.86
C GLY A 167 7.25 21.80 2.27
N SER A 168 7.06 20.87 3.23
CA SER A 168 6.53 21.22 4.56
C SER A 168 7.46 20.93 5.74
N ASP A 169 8.43 20.03 5.60
CA ASP A 169 9.51 19.88 6.57
C ASP A 169 10.80 20.38 5.95
N LYS A 170 11.11 21.66 6.23
CA LYS A 170 12.52 22.04 6.30
C LYS A 170 13.15 21.02 7.23
N LEU A 171 14.09 20.26 6.70
CA LEU A 171 15.06 19.47 7.45
C LEU A 171 15.87 20.41 8.37
N THR A 172 15.25 21.02 9.38
CA THR A 172 15.86 20.96 10.70
C THR A 172 15.97 19.48 10.96
N PRO A 173 17.18 18.89 11.02
CA PRO A 173 17.29 17.53 11.50
C PRO A 173 16.63 17.59 12.88
N MET A 174 15.43 17.00 13.00
CA MET A 174 14.94 16.62 14.30
C MET A 174 16.00 15.64 14.77
N ALA A 175 16.90 16.12 15.60
CA ALA A 175 17.87 15.31 16.29
C ALA A 175 17.05 14.40 17.21
N CYS A 176 16.50 13.33 16.66
CA CYS A 176 16.15 12.15 17.41
C CYS A 176 17.48 11.65 17.95
N GLY A 177 17.81 12.08 19.15
CA GLY A 177 19.05 11.79 19.82
C GLY A 177 19.12 10.32 20.19
N ALA A 178 19.55 9.49 19.24
CA ALA A 178 20.54 8.51 19.63
C ALA A 178 21.82 9.32 19.86
N HIS A 179 22.22 9.49 21.12
CA HIS A 179 23.61 9.76 21.39
C HIS A 179 24.38 8.59 20.80
N ILE A 180 24.94 8.79 19.60
CA ILE A 180 25.93 7.90 19.02
C ILE A 180 27.20 8.18 19.83
N GLU A 181 27.20 7.75 21.10
CA GLU A 181 28.44 7.51 21.81
C GLU A 181 29.04 6.26 21.15
N ASP A 182 30.04 6.50 20.30
CA ASP A 182 31.03 5.55 19.82
C ASP A 182 30.57 4.09 19.79
N ILE A 183 29.63 3.76 18.91
CA ILE A 183 29.52 2.37 18.46
C ILE A 183 30.81 2.13 17.69
N PRO A 184 31.75 1.29 18.18
CA PRO A 184 32.97 1.03 17.44
C PRO A 184 32.55 0.48 16.08
N MET A 185 32.92 1.21 15.02
CA MET A 185 32.71 0.75 13.66
C MET A 185 33.58 -0.50 13.51
N VAL A 186 32.98 -1.67 13.70
CA VAL A 186 33.67 -2.93 13.46
C VAL A 186 33.84 -2.99 11.95
N GLU A 187 35.06 -2.69 11.48
CA GLU A 187 35.40 -2.97 10.09
C GLU A 187 35.16 -4.48 9.86
N PRO A 188 34.33 -4.87 8.88
CA PRO A 188 34.15 -6.27 8.57
C PRO A 188 35.53 -6.84 8.22
N ALA A 189 35.97 -7.85 8.97
CA ALA A 189 37.21 -8.53 8.69
C ALA A 189 37.19 -8.98 7.22
N ALA A 190 38.26 -8.69 6.48
CA ALA A 190 38.39 -8.91 5.03
C ALA A 190 38.35 -10.41 4.60
N ALA A 191 37.85 -11.30 5.45
CA ALA A 191 37.85 -12.75 5.27
C ALA A 191 36.46 -13.39 5.19
N ASP A 192 35.36 -12.64 5.34
CA ASP A 192 34.06 -13.13 4.87
C ASP A 192 33.91 -12.76 3.41
N ALA A 193 34.61 -13.52 2.56
CA ALA A 193 34.20 -13.64 1.17
C ALA A 193 32.71 -13.97 1.20
N LEU A 194 31.86 -13.05 0.73
CA LEU A 194 30.45 -13.29 0.49
C LEU A 194 30.38 -14.58 -0.31
N ASN A 195 30.12 -15.69 0.38
CA ASN A 195 29.77 -16.93 -0.24
C ASN A 195 28.37 -16.66 -0.81
N ILE A 196 28.33 -16.04 -1.98
CA ILE A 196 27.13 -15.97 -2.82
C ILE A 196 26.89 -17.40 -3.27
N ARG A 197 26.40 -18.22 -2.34
CA ARG A 197 25.73 -19.47 -2.65
C ARG A 197 24.49 -18.99 -3.41
N GLY A 198 24.47 -19.24 -4.71
CA GLY A 198 23.34 -18.95 -5.59
C GLY A 198 22.14 -19.80 -5.18
N ASN A 199 21.57 -19.50 -4.02
CA ASN A 199 20.26 -19.97 -3.63
C ASN A 199 19.24 -19.18 -4.45
N GLU A 200 18.20 -19.85 -4.89
CA GLU A 200 17.02 -19.22 -5.45
C GLU A 200 16.52 -18.16 -4.47
N ILE A 201 16.43 -16.91 -4.92
CA ILE A 201 15.89 -15.80 -4.11
C ILE A 201 14.37 -15.96 -4.11
N THR A 202 13.86 -16.61 -3.08
CA THR A 202 12.42 -16.76 -2.84
C THR A 202 11.92 -15.65 -1.92
N MET A 203 10.71 -15.14 -2.17
CA MET A 203 10.06 -14.17 -1.28
C MET A 203 9.92 -14.75 0.13
N MET A 204 10.48 -14.07 1.14
CA MET A 204 10.40 -14.46 2.55
C MET A 204 9.28 -13.68 3.24
N HIS A 205 8.36 -14.40 3.89
CA HIS A 205 7.26 -13.80 4.63
C HIS A 205 7.61 -13.67 6.12
N PHE A 206 7.58 -12.45 6.64
CA PHE A 206 7.83 -12.13 8.04
C PHE A 206 6.52 -11.71 8.71
N ARG A 207 6.25 -12.32 9.86
CA ARG A 207 5.08 -11.98 10.69
C ARG A 207 5.44 -10.78 11.56
N VAL A 208 4.68 -9.70 11.44
CA VAL A 208 4.93 -8.46 12.18
C VAL A 208 3.68 -8.03 12.95
N GLY A 209 3.90 -7.47 14.14
CA GLY A 209 2.87 -6.83 14.93
C GLY A 209 3.22 -5.36 15.16
N ILE A 210 2.30 -4.45 14.85
CA ILE A 210 2.49 -3.00 14.99
C ILE A 210 1.57 -2.48 16.10
N ALA A 211 2.17 -1.97 17.16
CA ALA A 211 1.42 -1.34 18.24
C ALA A 211 1.25 0.17 17.99
N THR A 212 0.02 0.66 18.11
CA THR A 212 -0.30 2.09 17.92
C THR A 212 -0.84 2.70 19.21
N THR A 213 -0.27 3.83 19.64
CA THR A 213 -0.78 4.62 20.77
C THR A 213 -2.11 5.30 20.44
N SER A 214 -2.82 5.78 21.46
CA SER A 214 -4.05 6.57 21.24
C SER A 214 -3.75 7.91 20.57
N SER A 215 -2.56 8.49 20.83
CA SER A 215 -2.13 9.73 20.18
C SER A 215 -1.98 9.58 18.67
N PHE A 216 -1.55 8.41 18.19
CA PHE A 216 -1.51 8.11 16.76
C PHE A 216 -2.92 8.12 16.16
N GLY A 217 -3.88 7.48 16.83
CA GLY A 217 -5.30 7.53 16.44
C GLY A 217 -5.84 8.96 16.35
N GLU A 218 -5.54 9.79 17.35
CA GLU A 218 -5.94 11.21 17.37
C GLU A 218 -5.31 12.03 16.22
N GLU A 219 -4.02 11.82 15.93
CA GLU A 219 -3.30 12.52 14.85
C GLU A 219 -3.92 12.22 13.47
N ILE A 220 -4.20 10.94 13.20
CA ILE A 220 -4.86 10.54 11.96
C ILE A 220 -6.36 10.90 11.97
N GLY A 221 -6.93 11.29 13.11
CA GLY A 221 -8.35 11.65 13.28
C GLY A 221 -9.27 10.44 13.33
N SER A 222 -8.75 9.28 13.72
CA SER A 222 -9.46 8.02 13.87
C SER A 222 -9.96 7.86 15.31
N THR A 223 -11.18 7.35 15.45
CA THR A 223 -11.78 7.00 16.75
C THR A 223 -12.15 5.51 16.85
N SER A 224 -11.82 4.71 15.84
CA SER A 224 -12.06 3.27 15.82
C SER A 224 -10.79 2.46 15.58
N VAL A 225 -10.79 1.22 16.06
CA VAL A 225 -9.71 0.25 15.81
C VAL A 225 -9.57 -0.02 14.31
N GLU A 226 -10.67 -0.18 13.58
CA GLU A 226 -10.66 -0.45 12.13
C GLU A 226 -10.05 0.69 11.33
N ALA A 227 -10.41 1.95 11.60
CA ALA A 227 -9.85 3.08 10.85
C ALA A 227 -8.36 3.32 11.16
N THR A 228 -7.93 2.98 12.39
CA THR A 228 -6.51 3.01 12.74
C THR A 228 -5.74 1.87 12.07
N LEU A 229 -6.31 0.66 12.07
CA LEU A 229 -5.77 -0.49 11.35
C LEU A 229 -5.68 -0.23 9.85
N ALA A 230 -6.68 0.42 9.27
CA ALA A 230 -6.69 0.82 7.86
C ALA A 230 -5.46 1.68 7.52
N LYS A 231 -5.07 2.59 8.42
CA LYS A 231 -3.87 3.42 8.22
C LYS A 231 -2.58 2.61 8.36
N VAL A 232 -2.51 1.71 9.34
CA VAL A 232 -1.38 0.77 9.48
C VAL A 232 -1.23 -0.08 8.21
N VAL A 233 -2.33 -0.63 7.69
CA VAL A 233 -2.36 -1.40 6.45
C VAL A 233 -1.85 -0.56 5.27
N GLN A 234 -2.29 0.69 5.11
CA GLN A 234 -1.79 1.57 4.04
C GLN A 234 -0.27 1.80 4.13
N VAL A 235 0.24 2.09 5.33
CA VAL A 235 1.68 2.34 5.55
C VAL A 235 2.49 1.08 5.27
N MET A 236 2.10 -0.05 5.85
CA MET A 236 2.79 -1.32 5.66
C MET A 236 2.72 -1.80 4.22
N ASN A 237 1.61 -1.54 3.52
CA ASN A 237 1.49 -1.83 2.10
C ASN A 237 2.50 -1.03 1.27
N ASN A 238 2.78 0.22 1.66
CA ASN A 238 3.78 1.03 0.98
C ASN A 238 5.21 0.56 1.29
N VAL A 239 5.50 0.21 2.55
CA VAL A 239 6.79 -0.36 2.96
C VAL A 239 7.08 -1.65 2.20
N ASN A 240 6.08 -2.52 2.06
CA ASN A 240 6.19 -3.77 1.30
C ASN A 240 6.53 -3.55 -0.18
N LEU A 241 6.22 -2.40 -0.81
CA LEU A 241 6.69 -2.16 -2.19
C LEU A 241 8.21 -2.23 -2.25
N ARG A 242 8.87 -1.57 -1.29
CA ARG A 242 10.33 -1.48 -1.24
C ARG A 242 10.98 -2.76 -0.76
N TYR A 243 10.44 -3.35 0.31
CA TYR A 243 10.96 -4.58 0.89
C TYR A 243 10.83 -5.77 -0.08
N ASN A 244 9.72 -5.84 -0.82
CA ASN A 244 9.55 -6.86 -1.85
C ASN A 244 10.57 -6.69 -2.98
N LYS A 245 10.86 -5.44 -3.39
CA LYS A 245 11.75 -5.12 -4.52
C LYS A 245 13.24 -5.30 -4.17
N ASP A 246 13.68 -4.72 -3.06
CA ASP A 246 15.10 -4.60 -2.73
C ASP A 246 15.61 -5.77 -1.88
N HIS A 247 14.70 -6.46 -1.17
CA HIS A 247 15.09 -7.48 -0.20
C HIS A 247 14.36 -8.83 -0.36
N ALA A 248 13.40 -8.94 -1.29
CA ALA A 248 12.53 -10.11 -1.41
C ALA A 248 11.91 -10.51 -0.05
N MET A 249 11.49 -9.51 0.74
CA MET A 249 10.80 -9.70 2.01
C MET A 249 9.39 -9.14 1.93
N GLN A 250 8.41 -9.89 2.43
CA GLN A 250 7.04 -9.45 2.63
C GLN A 250 6.70 -9.43 4.12
N LEU A 251 6.21 -8.30 4.61
CA LEU A 251 5.78 -8.13 6.00
C LEU A 251 4.26 -8.35 6.08
N ASP A 252 3.86 -9.39 6.81
CA ASP A 252 2.46 -9.78 7.02
C ASP A 252 2.03 -9.48 8.46
N LEU A 253 0.96 -8.70 8.59
CA LEU A 253 0.32 -8.36 9.86
C LEU A 253 -0.29 -9.60 10.52
N ILE A 254 0.03 -9.81 11.78
CA ILE A 254 -0.40 -10.99 12.55
C ILE A 254 -1.92 -11.07 12.73
N ALA A 255 -2.44 -12.29 12.90
CA ALA A 255 -3.88 -12.57 13.07
C ALA A 255 -4.61 -11.73 14.14
N ASN A 256 -3.91 -11.22 15.16
CA ASN A 256 -4.49 -10.46 16.27
C ASN A 256 -4.01 -8.99 16.31
N GLU A 257 -3.61 -8.44 15.16
CA GLU A 257 -3.08 -7.07 15.05
C GLU A 257 -4.01 -6.02 15.68
N ASP A 258 -5.32 -6.22 15.56
CA ASP A 258 -6.32 -5.31 16.12
C ASP A 258 -6.25 -5.14 17.65
N LYS A 259 -5.61 -6.09 18.35
CA LYS A 259 -5.38 -6.00 19.80
C LYS A 259 -4.21 -5.10 20.18
N LEU A 260 -3.36 -4.74 19.22
CA LEU A 260 -2.22 -3.85 19.41
C LEU A 260 -2.57 -2.38 19.11
N ILE A 261 -3.84 -2.11 18.77
CA ILE A 261 -4.35 -0.80 18.37
C ILE A 261 -5.16 -0.17 19.51
N TYR A 262 -4.66 0.94 20.07
CA TYR A 262 -5.28 1.66 21.17
C TYR A 262 -5.95 2.95 20.68
N VAL A 263 -7.26 3.15 20.92
CA VAL A 263 -8.04 4.25 20.29
C VAL A 263 -8.89 5.09 21.26
N PRO A 264 -9.10 4.67 22.53
CA PRO A 264 -9.22 5.65 23.61
C PRO A 264 -7.99 5.60 24.52
N GLY A 265 -7.47 6.78 24.92
CA GLY A 265 -6.29 6.88 25.80
C GLY A 265 -6.43 6.18 27.16
N THR A 266 -7.67 5.90 27.61
CA THR A 266 -7.94 5.10 28.81
C THR A 266 -7.59 3.62 28.66
N THR A 267 -7.51 3.11 27.43
CA THR A 267 -7.11 1.73 27.11
C THR A 267 -5.68 1.64 26.60
N ASP A 268 -5.01 2.79 26.43
CA ASP A 268 -3.68 2.86 25.87
C ASP A 268 -2.63 2.37 26.88
N PHE A 269 -2.03 1.22 26.57
CA PHE A 269 -0.92 0.65 27.32
C PHE A 269 0.27 1.61 27.43
N PHE A 270 0.46 2.50 26.46
CA PHE A 270 1.57 3.44 26.40
C PHE A 270 1.29 4.74 27.17
N TYR A 271 0.04 5.08 27.48
CA TYR A 271 -0.30 6.32 28.18
C TYR A 271 0.10 6.31 29.67
N ASN A 272 0.01 5.14 30.32
CA ASN A 272 0.42 4.98 31.72
C ASN A 272 1.94 4.79 31.89
N THR A 273 2.66 4.52 30.81
CA THR A 273 4.11 4.40 30.78
C THR A 273 4.71 5.68 30.19
N ARG A 274 4.89 6.72 31.02
CA ARG A 274 5.67 7.95 30.68
C ARG A 274 7.15 7.69 30.36
N GLN A 275 7.49 6.45 29.98
CA GLN A 275 8.81 5.97 29.64
C GLN A 275 8.73 5.06 28.40
N TRP A 276 7.94 5.42 27.38
CA TRP A 276 7.94 4.69 26.10
C TRP A 276 9.37 4.47 25.55
N TRP A 277 10.26 5.43 25.77
CA TRP A 277 11.70 5.32 25.47
C TRP A 277 12.42 4.17 26.22
N SER A 278 12.03 3.85 27.46
CA SER A 278 12.60 2.73 28.22
C SER A 278 12.21 1.35 27.66
N THR A 279 11.12 1.29 26.90
CA THR A 279 10.58 0.04 26.35
C THR A 279 11.23 -0.31 25.00
N ILE A 280 11.72 0.67 24.25
CA ILE A 280 12.41 0.46 22.97
C ILE A 280 13.90 0.12 23.17
N GLY A 281 14.47 0.49 24.34
CA GLY A 281 15.87 0.24 24.68
C GLY A 281 16.18 -1.02 25.49
N SER A 282 15.20 -1.87 25.80
CA SER A 282 15.39 -3.04 26.69
C SER A 282 15.59 -4.39 25.97
N GLU A 283 15.78 -4.41 24.65
CA GLU A 283 16.09 -5.63 23.88
C GLU A 283 17.52 -6.20 24.11
N SER A 284 18.14 -5.98 25.27
CA SER A 284 19.39 -6.64 25.65
C SER A 284 19.22 -7.72 26.74
N SER A 285 18.00 -8.00 27.22
CA SER A 285 17.79 -8.99 28.29
C SER A 285 16.84 -10.15 27.95
N LEU A 286 16.65 -10.48 26.68
CA LEU A 286 16.00 -11.73 26.24
C LEU A 286 16.94 -12.63 25.42
N LEU A 287 18.15 -12.80 25.93
CA LEU A 287 19.02 -13.95 25.68
C LEU A 287 19.57 -14.47 27.02
#